data_AF-A0A2T5CAJ9-F1
#
_entry.id   AF-A0A2T5CAJ9-F1
#
_cell.length_a   1.000
_cell.length_b   1.000
_cell.length_c   1.000
_cell.angle_alpha   90.00
_cell.angle_beta   90.00
_cell.angle_gamma   90.00
#
_symmetry.space_group_name_H-M   'P 1'
#
loop_
_entity.id
_entity.type
_entity.pdbx_description
1 polymer ?
#
loop_
_entity_poly.entity_id
_entity_poly.type
_entity_poly.pdbx_seq_one_letter_code
_entity_poly.pdbx_strand_id
1 'polypeptide(L)'
;MPPVLDFLERTEVDFLAFSVPKGLPHSEYVERISLLAKLAVRMPVPLVLHGASRLPEDLLLQTLRRGVRKINVRTEILRALARGIQQGQEDAKNPLVWLEADAEEVHSVVRERIRLYASIASSTL
;
A
#
# COMPACT_ATOMS: atom_id res chain seq x y z
N MET A 1 9.93 -12.72 -18.34
CA MET A 1 9.37 -11.45 -18.88
C MET A 1 8.41 -11.62 -20.05
N PRO A 2 8.58 -12.57 -21.00
CA PRO A 2 7.64 -12.73 -22.12
C PRO A 2 6.16 -12.83 -21.72
N PRO A 3 5.76 -13.55 -20.65
CA PRO A 3 4.34 -13.68 -20.31
C PRO A 3 3.67 -12.39 -19.82
N VAL A 4 4.42 -11.51 -19.16
CA VAL A 4 3.86 -10.24 -18.63
C VAL A 4 3.74 -9.21 -19.74
N LEU A 5 4.73 -9.14 -20.64
CA LEU A 5 4.67 -8.23 -21.79
C LEU A 5 3.57 -8.63 -22.78
N ASP A 6 3.43 -9.94 -23.06
CA ASP A 6 2.33 -10.49 -23.86
C ASP A 6 0.96 -10.18 -23.24
N PHE A 7 0.83 -10.35 -21.92
CA PHE A 7 -0.39 -9.97 -21.21
C PHE A 7 -0.73 -8.49 -21.40
N LEU A 8 0.26 -7.59 -21.24
CA LEU A 8 0.04 -6.16 -21.40
C LEU A 8 -0.36 -5.78 -22.82
N GLU A 9 0.32 -6.36 -23.82
CA GLU A 9 0.02 -6.14 -25.24
C GLU A 9 -1.39 -6.61 -25.61
N ARG A 10 -1.81 -7.77 -25.09
CA ARG A 10 -3.10 -8.37 -25.43
C ARG A 10 -4.29 -7.80 -24.66
N THR A 11 -4.06 -7.17 -23.51
CA THR A 11 -5.14 -6.69 -22.62
C THR A 11 -5.26 -5.19 -22.57
N GLU A 12 -4.22 -4.45 -22.98
CA GLU A 12 -4.21 -2.99 -22.99
C GLU A 12 -4.60 -2.35 -21.66
N VAL A 13 -4.28 -3.01 -20.54
CA VAL A 13 -4.59 -2.51 -19.19
C VAL A 13 -3.78 -1.26 -18.86
N ASP A 14 -4.40 -0.28 -18.20
CA ASP A 14 -3.73 0.96 -17.80
C ASP A 14 -2.74 0.78 -16.64
N PHE A 15 -2.90 -0.29 -15.86
CA PHE A 15 -2.11 -0.57 -14.66
C PHE A 15 -1.83 -2.07 -14.51
N LEU A 16 -0.64 -2.40 -14.02
CA LEU A 16 -0.28 -3.78 -13.68
C LEU A 16 -0.10 -3.96 -12.18
N ALA A 17 -0.85 -4.89 -11.60
CA ALA A 17 -0.78 -5.17 -10.16
C ALA A 17 0.25 -6.25 -9.82
N PHE A 18 1.06 -5.98 -8.80
CA PHE A 18 1.93 -6.96 -8.15
C PHE A 18 1.48 -7.19 -6.71
N SER A 19 1.46 -8.46 -6.29
CA SER A 19 1.04 -8.86 -4.95
C SER A 19 2.19 -9.36 -4.11
N VAL A 20 2.27 -8.86 -2.88
CA VAL A 20 3.20 -9.35 -1.86
C VAL A 20 2.53 -10.47 -1.06
N PRO A 21 3.03 -11.73 -1.11
CA PRO A 21 2.44 -12.85 -0.39
C PRO A 21 2.48 -12.66 1.14
N LYS A 22 1.58 -13.34 1.84
CA LYS A 22 1.58 -13.37 3.31
C LYS A 22 2.62 -14.36 3.82
N GLY A 23 3.24 -14.04 4.96
CA GLY A 23 4.01 -15.00 5.76
C GLY A 23 5.40 -15.34 5.21
N LEU A 24 5.96 -14.52 4.32
CA LEU A 24 7.33 -14.71 3.86
C LEU A 24 8.34 -14.19 4.88
N PRO A 25 9.53 -14.79 4.97
CA PRO A 25 10.63 -14.23 5.73
C PRO A 25 11.11 -12.91 5.10
N HIS A 26 11.77 -12.08 5.91
CA HIS A 26 12.23 -10.74 5.48
C HIS A 26 13.12 -10.79 4.22
N SER A 27 14.04 -11.76 4.13
CA SER A 27 14.93 -11.93 2.98
C SER A 27 14.18 -12.14 1.66
N GLU A 28 13.09 -12.92 1.68
CA GLU A 28 12.26 -13.16 0.49
C GLU A 28 11.47 -11.91 0.09
N TYR A 29 11.06 -11.07 1.05
CA TYR A 29 10.49 -9.76 0.72
C TYR A 29 11.51 -8.87 0.02
N VAL A 30 12.76 -8.81 0.50
CA VAL A 30 13.84 -8.05 -0.13
C VAL A 30 14.09 -8.50 -1.57
N GLU A 31 14.14 -9.81 -1.81
CA GLU A 31 14.34 -10.38 -3.14
C GLU A 31 13.20 -10.01 -4.09
N ARG A 32 11.95 -10.14 -3.64
CA ARG A 32 10.77 -9.80 -4.44
C ARG A 32 10.70 -8.31 -4.75
N ILE A 33 11.04 -7.43 -3.81
CA ILE A 33 11.10 -5.99 -4.08
C ILE A 33 12.22 -5.66 -5.06
N SER A 34 13.37 -6.34 -4.96
CA SER A 34 14.46 -6.19 -5.92
C SER A 34 14.06 -6.66 -7.32
N LEU A 35 13.29 -7.73 -7.44
CA LEU A 35 12.73 -8.19 -8.71
C LEU A 35 11.71 -7.19 -9.26
N LEU A 36 10.78 -6.70 -8.42
CA LEU A 36 9.81 -5.68 -8.80
C LEU A 36 10.51 -4.44 -9.37
N ALA A 37 11.63 -4.03 -8.76
CA ALA A 37 12.45 -2.93 -9.25
C ALA A 37 12.94 -3.12 -10.68
N LYS A 38 13.49 -4.31 -10.96
CA LYS A 38 14.04 -4.67 -12.26
C LYS A 38 12.94 -4.78 -13.32
N LEU A 39 11.74 -5.19 -12.91
CA LEU A 39 10.59 -5.27 -13.80
C LEU A 39 10.05 -3.88 -14.11
N ALA A 40 9.87 -3.04 -13.09
CA ALA A 40 9.23 -1.73 -13.22
C ALA A 40 9.89 -0.81 -14.25
N VAL A 41 11.23 -0.83 -14.36
CA VAL A 41 11.95 -0.04 -15.39
C VAL A 41 11.68 -0.50 -16.83
N ARG A 42 11.08 -1.68 -17.02
CA ARG A 42 10.76 -2.29 -18.31
C ARG A 42 9.25 -2.33 -18.58
N MET A 43 8.42 -1.91 -17.63
CA MET A 43 6.98 -1.96 -17.79
C MET A 43 6.49 -0.72 -18.54
N PRO A 44 5.69 -0.89 -19.61
CA PRO A 44 5.12 0.23 -20.34
C PRO A 44 3.99 0.93 -19.56
N VAL A 45 3.51 0.32 -18.47
CA VAL A 45 2.40 0.83 -17.65
C VAL A 45 2.80 0.98 -16.19
N PRO A 46 2.18 1.90 -15.43
CA PRO A 46 2.44 2.06 -14.00
C PRO A 46 2.10 0.81 -13.18
N LEU A 47 2.85 0.60 -12.10
CA LEU A 47 2.66 -0.54 -11.20
C LEU A 47 1.76 -0.22 -9.99
N VAL A 48 0.93 -1.19 -9.63
CA VAL A 48 0.10 -1.20 -8.42
C VAL A 48 0.66 -2.19 -7.41
N LEU A 49 0.81 -1.78 -6.14
CA LEU A 49 1.24 -2.65 -5.06
C LEU A 49 0.07 -3.09 -4.18
N HIS A 50 -0.18 -4.41 -4.17
CA HIS A 50 -1.11 -5.04 -3.24
C HIS A 50 -0.37 -5.61 -2.03
N GLY A 51 -0.96 -5.44 -0.85
CA GLY A 51 -0.40 -6.00 0.38
C GLY A 51 0.76 -5.21 0.97
N ALA A 52 0.83 -3.91 0.69
CA ALA A 52 1.88 -3.01 1.21
C ALA A 52 2.01 -3.04 2.74
N SER A 53 0.92 -3.30 3.47
CA SER A 53 0.91 -3.45 4.93
C SER A 53 1.85 -4.53 5.50
N ARG A 54 2.38 -5.41 4.64
CA ARG A 54 3.24 -6.53 5.01
C ARG A 54 4.71 -6.24 4.79
N LEU A 55 5.00 -5.15 4.08
CA LEU A 55 6.35 -4.71 3.86
C LEU A 55 6.79 -3.84 5.04
N PRO A 56 8.02 -4.04 5.54
CA PRO A 56 8.74 -3.01 6.27
C PRO A 56 8.69 -1.67 5.52
N GLU A 57 8.62 -0.56 6.26
CA GLU A 57 8.46 0.78 5.68
C GLU A 57 9.59 1.14 4.70
N ASP A 58 10.82 0.80 5.02
CA ASP A 58 11.98 1.01 4.15
C ASP A 58 11.82 0.29 2.81
N LEU A 59 11.37 -0.97 2.81
CA LEU A 59 11.10 -1.74 1.60
C LEU A 59 9.92 -1.15 0.81
N LEU A 60 8.87 -0.72 1.51
CA LEU A 60 7.74 -0.02 0.88
C LEU A 60 8.20 1.25 0.16
N LEU A 61 8.99 2.10 0.81
CA LEU A 61 9.53 3.32 0.21
C LEU A 61 10.45 3.01 -0.98
N GLN A 62 11.22 1.93 -0.93
CA GLN A 62 11.99 1.47 -2.09
C GLN A 62 11.08 1.13 -3.27
N THR A 63 9.94 0.46 -3.07
CA THR A 63 9.02 0.14 -4.19
C THR A 63 8.50 1.40 -4.90
N LEU A 64 8.19 2.45 -4.14
CA LEU A 64 7.70 3.72 -4.68
C LEU A 64 8.74 4.41 -5.57
N ARG A 65 10.00 4.47 -5.10
CA ARG A 65 11.13 5.00 -5.90
C ARG A 65 11.34 4.25 -7.20
N ARG A 66 10.94 2.99 -7.26
CA ARG A 66 11.23 2.08 -8.36
C ARG A 66 10.08 1.94 -9.36
N GLY A 67 9.04 2.75 -9.31
CA GLY A 67 8.01 2.79 -10.37
C GLY A 67 6.61 2.34 -9.94
N VAL A 68 6.41 1.94 -8.68
CA VAL A 68 5.05 1.81 -8.13
C VAL A 68 4.39 3.18 -8.08
N ARG A 69 3.17 3.29 -8.58
CA ARG A 69 2.39 4.54 -8.62
C ARG A 69 1.06 4.45 -7.89
N LYS A 70 0.60 3.24 -7.56
CA LYS A 70 -0.62 3.03 -6.76
C LYS A 70 -0.37 2.02 -5.65
N ILE A 71 -0.78 2.36 -4.43
CA ILE A 71 -0.71 1.45 -3.27
C ILE A 71 -2.13 1.15 -2.79
N ASN A 72 -2.42 -0.12 -2.52
CA ASN A 72 -3.65 -0.53 -1.86
C ASN A 72 -3.43 -0.70 -0.36
N VAL A 73 -4.15 0.09 0.45
CA VAL A 73 -4.11 0.06 1.92
C VAL A 73 -5.47 -0.45 2.43
N ARG A 74 -5.47 -1.49 3.27
CA ARG A 74 -6.70 -2.07 3.84
C ARG A 74 -6.53 -2.44 5.30
N THR A 75 -5.47 -3.19 5.61
CA THR A 75 -5.26 -3.74 6.97
C THR A 75 -5.18 -2.65 8.02
N GLU A 76 -4.47 -1.56 7.73
CA GLU A 76 -4.29 -0.43 8.62
C GLU A 76 -5.59 0.35 8.83
N ILE A 77 -6.39 0.52 7.78
CA ILE A 77 -7.71 1.17 7.87
C ILE A 77 -8.63 0.37 8.79
N LEU A 78 -8.70 -0.95 8.62
CA LEU A 78 -9.53 -1.79 9.49
C LEU A 78 -9.04 -1.82 10.94
N ARG A 79 -7.73 -1.76 11.17
CA ARG A 79 -7.17 -1.64 12.52
C ARG A 79 -7.48 -0.30 13.15
N ALA A 80 -7.43 0.79 12.38
CA ALA A 80 -7.80 2.13 12.83
C ALA A 80 -9.28 2.21 13.22
N LEU A 81 -10.14 1.70 12.35
CA LEU A 81 -11.57 1.59 12.62
C LEU A 81 -11.84 0.81 13.91
N ALA A 82 -11.22 -0.36 14.07
CA ALA A 82 -11.39 -1.17 15.27
C ALA A 82 -10.95 -0.45 16.56
N ARG A 83 -9.83 0.30 16.51
CA ARG A 83 -9.36 1.09 17.65
C ARG A 83 -10.33 2.21 18.01
N GLY A 84 -10.80 2.99 17.03
CA GLY A 84 -11.71 4.11 17.31
C GLY A 84 -13.07 3.65 17.83
N ILE A 85 -13.61 2.54 17.31
CA ILE A 85 -14.82 1.92 17.89
C ILE A 85 -14.58 1.50 19.35
N GLN A 86 -13.46 0.84 19.63
CA GLN A 86 -13.13 0.40 20.99
C GLN A 86 -13.02 1.61 21.95
N GLN A 87 -12.32 2.66 21.52
CA GLN A 87 -12.16 3.87 22.33
C GLN A 87 -13.50 4.56 22.57
N GLY A 88 -14.31 4.76 21.52
CA GLY A 88 -15.63 5.36 21.68
C GLY A 88 -16.56 4.55 22.59
N GLN A 89 -16.42 3.21 22.63
CA GLN A 89 -17.17 2.34 23.53
C GLN A 89 -16.79 2.53 25.00
N GLU A 90 -15.52 2.81 25.28
CA GLU A 90 -15.03 3.14 26.62
C GLU A 90 -15.58 4.51 27.09
N ASP A 91 -15.68 5.46 26.16
CA ASP A 91 -16.10 6.84 26.45
C ASP A 91 -17.63 7.04 26.53
N ALA A 92 -18.40 6.31 25.73
CA ALA A 92 -19.87 6.45 25.69
C ALA A 92 -20.58 5.17 25.23
N LYS A 93 -21.87 5.02 25.58
CA LYS A 93 -22.75 3.97 25.00
C LYS A 93 -23.51 4.43 23.75
N ASN A 94 -23.14 5.57 23.17
CA ASN A 94 -23.79 6.15 22.01
C ASN A 94 -23.03 5.75 20.73
N PRO A 95 -23.66 5.02 19.79
CA PRO A 95 -23.01 4.63 18.54
C PRO A 95 -22.48 5.81 17.71
N LEU A 96 -23.07 7.00 17.83
CA LEU A 96 -22.56 8.19 17.13
C LEU A 96 -21.14 8.56 17.59
N VAL A 97 -20.86 8.47 18.89
CA VAL A 97 -19.53 8.75 19.47
C VAL A 97 -18.50 7.74 18.95
N TRP A 98 -18.91 6.48 18.74
CA TRP A 98 -18.01 5.43 18.24
C TRP A 98 -17.61 5.67 16.78
N LEU A 99 -18.60 6.06 15.96
CA LEU A 99 -18.38 6.38 14.55
C LEU A 99 -17.54 7.66 14.39
N GLU A 100 -17.71 8.65 15.27
CA GLU A 100 -16.86 9.83 15.30
C GLU A 100 -15.41 9.46 15.64
N ALA A 101 -15.20 8.66 16.69
CA ALA A 101 -13.86 8.20 17.09
C ALA A 101 -13.18 7.31 16.03
N ASP A 102 -13.94 6.41 15.38
CA ASP A 102 -13.40 5.59 14.29
C ASP A 102 -13.01 6.42 13.05
N ALA A 103 -13.81 7.44 12.73
CA ALA A 103 -13.52 8.33 11.60
C ALA A 103 -12.25 9.13 11.86
N GLU A 104 -12.04 9.61 13.08
CA GLU A 104 -10.81 10.30 13.47
C GLU A 104 -9.57 9.41 13.35
N GLU A 105 -9.62 8.18 13.87
CA GLU A 105 -8.54 7.21 13.76
C GLU A 105 -8.22 6.87 12.30
N VAL A 106 -9.25 6.62 11.48
CA VAL A 106 -9.09 6.34 10.04
C VAL A 106 -8.50 7.54 9.32
N HIS A 107 -9.00 8.76 9.58
CA HIS A 107 -8.45 9.98 8.99
C HIS A 107 -6.98 10.19 9.36
N SER A 108 -6.60 9.90 10.60
CA SER A 108 -5.22 9.98 11.05
C SER A 108 -4.31 9.04 10.23
N VAL A 109 -4.67 7.76 10.14
CA VAL A 109 -3.91 6.76 9.37
C VAL A 109 -3.85 7.11 7.88
N VAL A 110 -4.96 7.54 7.28
CA VAL A 110 -4.97 7.97 5.87
C VAL A 110 -4.01 9.15 5.65
N ARG A 111 -4.04 10.15 6.53
CA ARG A 111 -3.17 11.33 6.45
C ARG A 111 -1.70 10.96 6.57
N GLU A 112 -1.35 10.10 7.51
CA GLU A 112 0.02 9.59 7.68
C GLU A 112 0.50 8.87 6.42
N ARG A 113 -0.33 7.98 5.85
CA ARG A 113 0.03 7.23 4.64
C ARG A 113 0.20 8.14 3.43
N ILE A 114 -0.69 9.11 3.23
CA ILE A 114 -0.55 10.11 2.16
C ILE A 114 0.75 10.88 2.31
N ARG A 115 1.07 11.37 3.52
CA ARG A 115 2.32 12.11 3.78
C ARG A 115 3.56 11.26 3.51
N LEU A 116 3.57 10.02 4.01
CA LEU A 116 4.65 9.07 3.77
C LEU A 116 4.90 8.88 2.27
N TYR A 117 3.84 8.66 1.48
CA TYR A 117 3.97 8.42 0.04
C TYR A 117 4.32 9.67 -0.75
N ALA A 118 3.80 10.84 -0.35
CA ALA A 118 4.11 12.13 -0.97
C ALA A 118 5.58 12.57 -0.75
N SER A 119 6.19 12.16 0.37
CA SER A 119 7.61 12.45 0.66
C SER A 119 8.56 11.88 -0.41
N ILE A 120 8.18 10.77 -1.04
CA ILE A 120 8.95 10.11 -2.11
C ILE A 120 8.65 10.75 -3.47
N ALA A 121 7.41 11.18 -3.72
CA ALA A 121 7.02 11.79 -4.99
C ALA A 121 7.73 13.13 -5.24
N SER A 122 8.00 13.89 -4.18
CA SER A 122 8.61 15.22 -4.26
C SER A 122 10.15 15.20 -4.42
N SER A 123 10.79 14.04 -4.36
CA SER A 123 12.25 13.88 -4.47
C SER A 123 12.74 13.40 -5.84
N THR A 124 11.86 13.40 -6.85
CA THR A 124 12.18 12.95 -8.23
C THR A 124 11.97 14.05 -9.29
N LEU A 125 12.10 15.32 -8.90
CA LEU A 125 12.20 16.46 -9.82
C LEU A 125 13.61 17.05 -9.78
#